data_AF-A0A1Y1R652-F1
#
_entry.id   AF-A0A1Y1R652-F1
#
_cell.length_a   1.000
_cell.length_b   1.000
_cell.length_c   1.000
_cell.angle_alpha   90.00
_cell.angle_beta   90.00
_cell.angle_gamma   90.00
#
_symmetry.space_group_name_H-M   'P 1'
#
loop_
_entity.id
_entity.type
_entity.pdbx_description
1 polymer ?
#
loop_
_entity_poly.entity_id
_entity_poly.type
_entity_poly.pdbx_seq_one_letter_code
_entity_poly.pdbx_strand_id
1 'polypeptide(L)'
;MKVNTMTGCPFHQSEPTDIGAAYNPLSPEQTRDPYGMYRLARETQPVFFSELYQMWIVTRYDDVVKVLKDTDTYSSLGIITVNSGRLPAEVVEVLDAYSGTGLFPGAWHD
;
A
#
# COMPACT_ATOMS: atom_id res chain seq x y z
N MET A 1 2.71 -10.22 41.71
CA MET A 1 2.16 -9.45 40.57
C MET A 1 2.94 -9.83 39.33
N LYS A 2 2.29 -10.46 38.33
CA LYS A 2 2.94 -10.77 37.05
C LYS A 2 2.70 -9.57 36.12
N VAL A 3 3.76 -8.85 35.78
CA VAL A 3 3.73 -7.80 34.76
C VAL A 3 3.63 -8.52 33.42
N ASN A 4 2.45 -8.53 32.80
CA ASN A 4 2.28 -9.09 31.47
C ASN A 4 2.74 -8.03 30.47
N THR A 5 3.96 -8.16 29.97
CA THR A 5 4.48 -7.40 28.84
C THR A 5 3.62 -7.67 27.61
N MET A 6 2.63 -6.80 27.34
CA MET A 6 1.98 -6.70 26.03
C MET A 6 2.94 -6.07 25.03
N THR A 7 4.03 -6.75 24.72
CA THR A 7 4.93 -6.39 23.62
C THR A 7 4.42 -7.05 22.36
N GLY A 8 3.43 -6.43 21.72
CA GLY A 8 2.86 -6.90 20.46
C GLY A 8 1.62 -6.08 20.11
N CYS A 9 1.56 -5.58 18.88
CA CYS A 9 0.37 -4.92 18.37
C CYS A 9 -0.78 -5.95 18.39
N PRO A 10 -1.96 -5.69 19.00
CA PRO A 10 -3.01 -6.70 19.16
C PRO A 10 -3.60 -7.23 17.83
N PHE A 11 -3.26 -6.57 16.72
CA PHE A 11 -3.61 -6.96 15.35
C PHE A 11 -2.52 -7.80 14.64
N HIS A 12 -1.35 -7.96 15.26
CA HIS A 12 -0.21 -8.69 14.71
C HIS A 12 0.14 -9.83 15.67
N GLN A 13 -0.30 -11.03 15.33
CA GLN A 13 0.13 -12.24 16.03
C GLN A 13 1.44 -12.68 15.38
N SER A 14 2.51 -12.81 16.16
CA SER A 14 3.86 -13.22 15.71
C SER A 14 3.96 -14.70 15.32
N GLU A 15 2.85 -15.29 14.85
CA GLU A 15 2.74 -16.70 14.48
C GLU A 15 3.08 -16.89 12.99
N PRO A 16 3.52 -18.10 12.56
CA PRO A 16 3.91 -18.40 11.17
C PRO A 16 2.83 -18.17 10.10
N THR A 17 1.60 -17.88 10.52
CA THR A 17 0.44 -17.54 9.67
C THR A 17 0.20 -16.04 9.52
N ASP A 18 1.09 -15.17 10.00
CA ASP A 18 0.95 -13.73 9.80
C ASP A 18 1.05 -13.37 8.31
N ILE A 19 -0.09 -12.98 7.75
CA ILE A 19 -0.19 -12.55 6.35
C ILE A 19 0.57 -11.24 6.13
N GLY A 20 0.71 -10.39 7.16
CA GLY A 20 1.47 -9.15 7.09
C GLY A 20 2.94 -9.37 6.76
N ALA A 21 3.57 -10.33 7.42
CA ALA A 21 4.93 -10.76 7.15
C ALA A 21 5.07 -11.53 5.82
N ALA A 22 4.07 -12.34 5.44
CA ALA A 22 4.12 -13.14 4.23
C ALA A 22 3.79 -12.34 2.93
N TYR A 23 3.14 -11.18 3.03
CA TYR A 23 2.73 -10.40 1.87
C TYR A 23 3.91 -9.71 1.18
N ASN A 24 4.23 -10.19 -0.03
CA ASN A 24 5.28 -9.63 -0.89
C ASN A 24 4.86 -9.78 -2.36
N PRO A 25 4.05 -8.85 -2.90
CA PRO A 25 3.56 -8.89 -4.28
C PRO A 25 4.68 -8.80 -5.33
N LEU A 26 5.90 -8.40 -4.94
CA LEU A 26 7.06 -8.32 -5.82
C LEU A 26 7.93 -9.59 -5.80
N SER A 27 7.59 -10.57 -4.95
CA SER A 27 8.25 -11.88 -4.95
C SER A 27 7.92 -12.68 -6.22
N PRO A 28 8.84 -13.51 -6.74
CA PRO A 28 8.56 -14.33 -7.92
C PRO A 28 7.36 -15.27 -7.78
N GLU A 29 7.08 -15.72 -6.55
CA GLU A 29 5.96 -16.61 -6.25
C GLU A 29 4.63 -15.88 -6.35
N GLN A 30 4.46 -14.77 -5.63
CA GLN A 30 3.21 -14.00 -5.64
C GLN A 30 3.01 -13.21 -6.95
N THR A 31 4.08 -12.87 -7.65
CA THR A 31 3.97 -12.30 -9.00
C THR A 31 3.40 -13.31 -9.98
N ARG A 32 3.79 -14.60 -9.86
CA ARG A 32 3.29 -15.68 -10.74
C ARG A 32 1.86 -16.08 -10.42
N ASP A 33 1.49 -16.12 -9.14
CA ASP A 33 0.12 -16.37 -8.69
C ASP A 33 -0.25 -15.45 -7.51
N PRO A 34 -0.79 -14.25 -7.79
CA PRO A 34 -1.21 -13.33 -6.74
C PRO A 34 -2.50 -13.76 -6.04
N TYR A 35 -3.34 -14.56 -6.72
CA TYR A 35 -4.68 -14.87 -6.25
C TYR A 35 -4.70 -15.82 -5.06
N GLY A 36 -3.69 -16.70 -4.94
CA GLY A 36 -3.51 -17.56 -3.78
C GLY A 36 -3.42 -16.76 -2.48
N MET A 37 -2.56 -15.74 -2.44
CA MET A 37 -2.41 -14.86 -1.27
C MET A 37 -3.65 -14.00 -1.02
N TYR A 38 -4.27 -13.45 -2.06
CA TYR A 38 -5.48 -12.64 -1.86
C TYR A 38 -6.66 -13.46 -1.32
N ARG A 39 -6.79 -14.72 -1.75
CA ARG A 39 -7.82 -15.64 -1.22
C ARG A 39 -7.60 -15.87 0.26
N LEU A 40 -6.38 -16.24 0.66
CA LEU A 40 -6.02 -16.43 2.05
C LEU A 40 -6.29 -15.17 2.89
N ALA A 41 -5.82 -14.00 2.42
CA ALA A 41 -6.05 -12.73 3.10
C ALA A 41 -7.54 -12.41 3.29
N ARG A 42 -8.38 -12.57 2.27
CA ARG A 42 -9.82 -12.28 2.39
C ARG A 42 -10.54 -13.19 3.38
N GLU A 43 -10.09 -14.43 3.50
CA GLU A 43 -10.67 -15.46 4.38
C GLU A 43 -10.24 -15.25 5.83
N THR A 44 -8.96 -14.96 6.10
CA THR A 44 -8.42 -14.96 7.47
C THR A 44 -8.16 -13.56 8.03
N GLN A 45 -7.60 -12.65 7.23
CA GLN A 45 -7.17 -11.33 7.67
C GLN A 45 -7.34 -10.29 6.55
N PRO A 46 -8.58 -9.80 6.33
CA PRO A 46 -8.90 -9.00 5.14
C PRO A 46 -8.29 -7.60 5.14
N VAL A 47 -7.89 -7.12 6.32
CA VAL A 47 -7.13 -5.89 6.54
C VAL A 47 -5.93 -6.22 7.43
N PHE A 48 -4.73 -5.94 6.96
CA PHE A 48 -3.49 -6.24 7.68
C PHE A 48 -2.42 -5.19 7.42
N PHE A 49 -1.45 -5.08 8.33
CA PHE A 49 -0.29 -4.23 8.13
C PHE A 49 0.86 -5.06 7.58
N SER A 50 1.48 -4.61 6.49
CA SER A 50 2.71 -5.20 5.98
C SER A 50 3.91 -4.43 6.50
N GLU A 51 4.75 -5.08 7.31
CA GLU A 51 5.98 -4.47 7.80
C GLU A 51 6.98 -4.21 6.67
N LEU A 52 7.00 -5.06 5.63
CA LEU A 52 7.89 -4.88 4.48
C LEU A 52 7.64 -3.55 3.75
N TYR A 53 6.37 -3.17 3.61
CA TYR A 53 5.98 -1.93 2.92
C TYR A 53 5.66 -0.78 3.87
N GLN A 54 5.56 -1.03 5.18
CA GLN A 54 5.07 -0.08 6.19
C GLN A 54 3.69 0.49 5.82
N MET A 55 2.80 -0.37 5.31
CA MET A 55 1.49 0.03 4.77
C MET A 55 0.38 -0.93 5.20
N TRP A 56 -0.82 -0.37 5.35
CA TRP A 56 -2.04 -1.16 5.49
C TRP A 56 -2.49 -1.69 4.14
N ILE A 57 -2.85 -2.98 4.10
CA ILE A 57 -3.35 -3.68 2.92
C ILE A 57 -4.81 -4.06 3.15
N VAL A 58 -5.66 -3.77 2.16
CA VAL A 58 -7.11 -4.05 2.19
C VAL A 58 -7.46 -4.93 1.00
N THR A 59 -8.14 -6.06 1.24
CA THR A 59 -8.33 -7.10 0.20
C THR A 59 -9.78 -7.47 -0.11
N ARG A 60 -10.75 -7.11 0.75
CA ARG A 60 -12.18 -7.34 0.50
C ARG A 60 -12.75 -6.26 -0.40
N TYR A 61 -13.57 -6.67 -1.35
CA TYR A 61 -14.16 -5.78 -2.36
C TYR A 61 -14.90 -4.60 -1.71
N ASP A 62 -15.79 -4.87 -0.75
CA ASP A 62 -16.59 -3.82 -0.12
C ASP A 62 -15.73 -2.79 0.61
N ASP A 63 -14.63 -3.21 1.23
CA ASP A 63 -13.73 -2.32 1.97
C ASP A 63 -12.88 -1.49 1.01
N VAL A 64 -12.37 -2.10 -0.08
CA VAL A 64 -11.67 -1.39 -1.15
C VAL A 64 -12.57 -0.33 -1.77
N VAL A 65 -13.82 -0.67 -2.10
CA VAL A 65 -14.76 0.29 -2.70
C VAL A 65 -15.07 1.45 -1.75
N LYS A 66 -15.19 1.20 -0.44
CA LYS A 66 -15.37 2.27 0.56
C LYS A 66 -14.17 3.20 0.61
N VAL A 67 -12.96 2.64 0.74
CA VAL A 67 -11.71 3.42 0.80
C VAL A 67 -11.54 4.28 -0.45
N LEU A 68 -11.76 3.70 -1.64
CA LEU A 68 -11.61 4.42 -2.91
C LEU A 68 -12.65 5.53 -3.11
N LYS A 69 -13.80 5.47 -2.43
CA LYS A 69 -14.87 6.48 -2.54
C LYS A 69 -14.76 7.59 -1.50
N ASP A 70 -14.10 7.34 -0.37
CA ASP A 70 -13.90 8.33 0.70
C ASP A 70 -12.56 9.05 0.52
N THR A 71 -12.51 9.94 -0.46
CA THR A 71 -11.28 10.69 -0.79
C THR A 71 -10.91 11.75 0.25
N ASP A 72 -11.87 12.15 1.09
CA ASP A 72 -11.65 13.11 2.17
C ASP A 72 -10.84 12.47 3.30
N THR A 73 -11.13 11.19 3.62
CA THR A 73 -10.36 10.41 4.60
C THR A 73 -9.11 9.78 3.98
N TYR A 74 -9.18 9.28 2.74
CA TYR A 74 -8.11 8.53 2.08
C TYR A 74 -7.59 9.28 0.85
N SER A 75 -6.58 10.12 1.06
CA SER A 75 -5.95 10.89 -0.01
C SER A 75 -5.06 10.02 -0.91
N SER A 76 -5.04 10.35 -2.21
CA SER A 76 -4.06 9.81 -3.16
C SER A 76 -2.75 10.60 -3.22
N LEU A 77 -2.67 11.72 -2.49
CA LEU A 77 -1.47 12.57 -2.49
C LEU A 77 -0.30 11.86 -1.80
N GLY A 78 0.89 11.98 -2.39
CA GLY A 78 2.15 11.51 -1.79
C GLY A 78 2.38 9.99 -1.84
N ILE A 79 1.49 9.21 -2.47
CA ILE A 79 1.61 7.75 -2.56
C ILE A 79 2.85 7.29 -3.36
N ILE A 80 3.23 8.04 -4.39
CA ILE A 80 4.47 7.87 -5.14
C ILE A 80 5.26 9.16 -4.99
N THR A 81 6.26 9.15 -4.11
CA THR A 81 7.19 10.27 -3.98
C THR A 81 8.38 10.02 -4.88
N VAL A 82 8.53 10.86 -5.90
CA VAL A 82 9.76 10.89 -6.70
C VAL A 82 10.85 11.56 -5.86
N ASN A 83 11.95 10.85 -5.63
CA ASN A 83 13.11 11.47 -4.99
C ASN A 83 13.86 12.33 -6.01
N SER A 84 13.43 13.57 -6.17
CA SER A 84 14.03 14.53 -7.12
C SER A 84 15.52 14.77 -6.86
N GLY A 85 16.01 14.57 -5.64
CA GLY A 85 17.44 14.67 -5.30
C GLY A 85 18.31 13.56 -5.90
N ARG A 86 17.72 12.52 -6.50
CA ARG A 86 18.43 11.43 -7.19
C ARG A 86 18.26 11.46 -8.72
N LEU A 87 17.57 12.46 -9.24
CA LEU A 87 17.31 12.59 -10.67
C LEU A 87 18.28 13.59 -11.32
N PRO A 88 18.63 13.39 -12.60
CA PRO A 88 19.32 14.41 -13.38
C PRO A 88 18.54 15.73 -13.40
N ALA A 89 19.23 16.87 -13.45
CA ALA A 89 18.62 18.19 -13.41
C ALA A 89 17.55 18.38 -14.49
N GLU A 90 17.81 17.89 -15.71
CA GLU A 90 16.86 17.90 -16.83
C GLU A 90 15.52 17.20 -16.51
N VAL A 91 15.56 16.11 -15.72
CA VAL A 91 14.35 15.35 -15.36
C VAL A 91 13.59 16.07 -14.25
N VAL A 92 14.30 16.68 -13.30
CA VAL A 92 13.69 17.48 -12.24
C VAL A 92 12.98 18.69 -12.83
N GLU A 93 13.61 19.43 -13.75
CA GLU A 93 13.00 20.57 -14.43
C GLU A 93 11.69 20.18 -15.15
N VAL A 94 11.71 19.02 -15.82
CA VAL A 94 10.51 18.48 -16.49
C VAL A 94 9.43 18.14 -15.46
N LEU A 95 9.75 17.43 -14.38
CA LEU A 95 8.79 17.03 -13.34
C LEU A 95 8.22 18.23 -12.57
N ASP A 96 9.04 19.25 -12.29
CA ASP A 96 8.60 20.48 -11.62
C ASP A 96 7.65 21.29 -12.52
N ALA A 97 7.86 21.26 -13.85
CA ALA A 97 6.89 21.82 -14.79
C ALA A 97 5.52 21.11 -14.72
N TYR A 98 5.48 19.83 -14.33
CA TYR A 98 4.24 19.05 -14.16
C TYR A 98 3.62 19.16 -12.76
N SER A 99 4.38 19.48 -11.71
CA SER A 99 3.90 19.45 -10.32
C SER A 99 2.94 20.60 -9.94
N GLY A 100 2.85 21.65 -10.77
CA GLY A 100 1.92 22.78 -10.60
C GLY A 100 0.67 22.74 -11.48
N THR A 101 0.54 21.76 -12.38
CA THR A 101 -0.63 21.60 -13.25
C THR A 101 -1.36 20.34 -12.81
N GLY A 102 -2.50 20.49 -12.13
CA GLY A 102 -3.35 19.36 -11.81
C GLY A 102 -3.61 18.53 -13.08
N LEU A 103 -3.16 17.27 -13.05
CA LEU A 103 -3.21 16.28 -14.13
C LEU A 103 -2.40 16.59 -15.40
N PHE A 104 -1.62 15.59 -15.80
CA PHE A 104 -1.13 15.27 -17.14
C PHE A 104 -1.64 16.20 -18.26
N PRO A 105 -0.78 17.01 -18.91
CA PRO A 105 -1.16 17.76 -20.09
C PRO A 105 -1.55 16.77 -21.19
N GLY A 106 -2.86 16.65 -21.44
CA GLY A 106 -3.42 15.84 -22.53
C GLY A 106 -4.09 14.51 -22.16
N ALA A 107 -4.31 14.17 -20.89
CA ALA A 107 -5.10 12.98 -20.55
C ALA A 107 -6.57 13.37 -20.24
N TRP A 108 -7.46 12.94 -21.14
CA TRP A 108 -8.93 13.08 -21.16
C TRP A 108 -9.45 14.42 -21.73
N HIS A 109 -9.33 14.58 -23.05
CA HIS A 109 -10.42 15.18 -23.81
C HIS A 109 -11.47 14.08 -24.05
N ASP A 110 -12.75 14.42 -23.89
CA ASP A 110 -13.88 13.62 -24.40
C ASP A 110 -13.69 13.28 -25.89
#